data_AF-A0A1F4QPT0-F1
#
_entry.id   AF-A0A1F4QPT0-F1
#
_cell.length_a   1.000
_cell.length_b   1.000
_cell.length_c   1.000
_cell.angle_alpha   90.00
_cell.angle_beta   90.00
_cell.angle_gamma   90.00
#
_symmetry.space_group_name_H-M   'P 1'
#
loop_
_entity.id
_entity.type
_entity.pdbx_description
1 polymer ?
#
loop_
_entity_poly.entity_id
_entity_poly.type
_entity_poly.pdbx_seq_one_letter_code
_entity_poly.pdbx_strand_id
1 'polypeptide(L)' 'MNKSFVVSIESSKRHPVTNKIVKTHKKYKVHDAKDEAHIGDIVEIYEGRPVSKEKFMYLHKIVNKNIK' A
#
# COMPACT_ATOMS: atom_id res chain seq x y z
N MET A 1 -14.84 0.18 8.16
CA MET A 1 -13.71 0.68 7.33
C MET A 1 -13.62 2.21 7.39
N ASN A 2 -13.80 2.81 8.57
CA ASN A 2 -13.49 4.24 8.76
C ASN A 2 -11.95 4.39 8.85
N LYS A 3 -11.36 5.48 8.36
CA LYS A 3 -9.93 5.79 8.57
C LYS A 3 -8.95 4.73 8.06
N SER A 4 -9.36 4.03 6.99
CA SER A 4 -8.64 2.88 6.47
C SER A 4 -8.82 2.75 4.97
N PHE A 5 -7.73 2.51 4.25
CA PHE A 5 -7.77 2.24 2.81
C PHE A 5 -6.90 1.03 2.46
N VAL A 6 -7.11 0.49 1.26
CA VAL A 6 -6.37 -0.67 0.75
C VAL A 6 -5.42 -0.22 -0.33
N VAL A 7 -4.14 -0.54 -0.18
CA VAL A 7 -3.10 -0.29 -1.18
C VAL A 7 -2.68 -1.58 -1.84
N SER A 8 -2.28 -1.51 -3.11
CA SER A 8 -1.67 -2.61 -3.85
C SER A 8 -0.22 -2.26 -4.15
N ILE A 9 0.72 -3.03 -3.59
CA ILE A 9 2.15 -2.87 -3.84
C ILE A 9 2.53 -3.82 -4.99
N GLU A 10 3.09 -3.26 -6.05
CA GLU A 10 3.72 -4.02 -7.14
C GLU A 10 5.19 -4.28 -6.79
N SER A 11 5.63 -5.54 -6.91
CA SER A 11 7.04 -5.94 -6.84
C SER A 11 7.36 -6.85 -8.01
N SER A 12 8.53 -6.67 -8.61
CA SER A 12 9.05 -7.59 -9.62
C SER A 12 9.91 -8.66 -8.94
N LYS A 13 9.71 -9.92 -9.30
CA LYS A 13 10.56 -11.04 -8.88
C LYS A 13 10.95 -11.86 -10.10
N ARG A 14 12.19 -12.34 -10.13
CA ARG A 14 12.65 -13.28 -11.15
C ARG A 14 12.14 -14.68 -10.82
N HIS A 15 11.50 -15.35 -11.78
CA HIS A 15 11.11 -16.75 -11.62
C HIS A 15 12.38 -17.62 -11.47
N PRO A 16 12.46 -18.50 -10.46
CA PRO A 16 13.71 -19.18 -10.09
C PRO A 16 14.26 -20.09 -11.19
N VAL A 17 13.37 -20.70 -12.00
CA VAL A 17 13.77 -21.66 -13.05
C VAL A 17 13.97 -21.00 -14.40
N THR A 18 13.13 -20.03 -14.74
CA THR A 18 13.02 -19.50 -16.12
C THR A 18 13.64 -18.13 -16.28
N ASN A 19 14.12 -17.53 -15.19
CA ASN A 19 14.65 -16.15 -15.12
C ASN A 19 13.73 -15.05 -15.69
N LYS A 20 12.48 -15.37 -16.02
CA LYS A 20 11.46 -14.41 -16.46
C LYS A 20 11.12 -13.45 -15.32
N ILE A 21 11.05 -12.16 -15.61
CA ILE A 21 10.61 -11.14 -14.66
C ILE A 21 9.09 -11.24 -14.55
N VAL A 22 8.61 -11.60 -13.36
CA VAL A 22 7.18 -11.72 -13.05
C VAL A 22 6.80 -10.63 -12.06
N LYS A 23 5.73 -9.89 -12.36
CA LYS A 23 5.15 -8.90 -11.45
C LYS A 23 4.24 -9.59 -10.45
N THR A 24 4.36 -9.24 -9.17
CA THR A 24 3.50 -9.73 -8.09
C THR A 24 2.88 -8.53 -7.39
N HIS A 25 1.61 -8.67 -7.02
CA HIS A 25 0.86 -7.65 -6.30
C HIS A 25 0.50 -8.15 -4.89
N LYS A 26 0.75 -7.33 -3.87
CA LYS A 26 0.31 -7.58 -2.50
C LYS A 26 -0.59 -6.46 -2.02
N LYS A 27 -1.71 -6.82 -1.41
CA LYS A 27 -2.67 -5.85 -0.85
C LYS A 27 -2.44 -5.67 0.64
N TYR A 28 -2.46 -4.44 1.11
CA TYR A 28 -2.31 -4.09 2.52
C TYR A 28 -3.42 -3.13 2.97
N LYS A 29 -3.88 -3.30 4.22
CA LYS A 29 -4.82 -2.37 4.88
C LYS A 29 -4.01 -1.33 5.66
N VAL A 30 -4.16 -0.07 5.29
CA VAL A 30 -3.39 1.05 5.82
C VAL A 30 -4.24 1.89 6.76
N HIS A 31 -3.64 2.37 7.85
CA HIS A 31 -4.23 3.36 8.74
C HIS A 31 -4.01 4.78 8.23
N ASP A 32 -5.10 5.51 8.07
CA ASP A 32 -5.11 6.95 7.83
C ASP A 32 -6.05 7.61 8.84
N ALA A 33 -5.53 8.46 9.72
CA ALA A 33 -6.33 9.08 10.77
C ALA A 33 -7.20 10.25 10.27
N LYS A 34 -6.84 10.83 9.13
CA LYS A 34 -7.42 12.06 8.57
C LYS A 34 -8.16 11.85 7.25
N ASP A 35 -8.16 10.63 6.71
CA ASP A 35 -8.78 10.26 5.43
C ASP A 35 -8.33 11.20 4.29
N GLU A 36 -7.01 11.45 4.22
CA GLU A 36 -6.40 12.38 3.25
C GLU A 36 -6.13 11.72 1.88
N ALA A 37 -5.96 10.40 1.86
CA ALA A 37 -5.64 9.64 0.65
C ALA A 37 -6.89 9.27 -0.17
N HIS A 38 -6.82 9.51 -1.48
CA HIS A 38 -7.88 9.21 -2.44
C HIS A 38 -7.49 8.08 -3.40
N ILE A 39 -8.49 7.55 -4.11
CA ILE A 39 -8.27 6.51 -5.11
C ILE A 39 -7.41 7.06 -6.25
N GLY A 40 -6.27 6.42 -6.50
CA GLY A 40 -5.33 6.80 -7.56
C GLY A 40 -4.10 7.56 -7.08
N ASP A 41 -4.04 7.93 -5.80
CA ASP A 41 -2.85 8.54 -5.21
C ASP A 41 -1.71 7.53 -5.07
N ILE A 42 -0.48 8.00 -5.25
CA ILE A 42 0.74 7.23 -4.95
C ILE A 42 1.18 7.61 -3.54
N VAL A 43 1.22 6.61 -2.65
CA VAL A 43 1.48 6.80 -1.23
C VAL A 43 2.70 5.99 -0.79
N GLU A 44 3.44 6.55 0.16
CA GLU A 44 4.43 5.84 0.97
C GLU A 44 3.78 5.38 2.28
N ILE A 45 4.02 4.13 2.65
CA ILE A 45 3.51 3.52 3.87
C ILE A 45 4.66 2.97 4.71
N TYR A 46 4.45 2.86 6.02
CA TYR A 46 5.43 2.30 6.95
C TYR A 46 4.77 1.31 7.92
N GLU A 47 5.60 0.46 8.53
CA GLU A 47 5.16 -0.49 9.55
C GLU A 47 5.08 0.16 10.93
N GLY A 48 4.02 -0.12 11.68
CA GLY A 48 3.82 0.40 13.03
C GLY A 48 3.09 -0.59 13.92
N ARG A 49 2.62 -0.12 15.08
CA ARG A 49 1.85 -0.96 16.01
C ARG A 49 0.56 -1.48 15.34
N PRO A 50 0.17 -2.74 15.57
CA PRO A 50 -1.08 -3.26 15.00
C PRO A 50 -2.28 -2.51 15.57
N VAL A 51 -3.11 -1.94 14.71
CA VAL A 51 -4.40 -1.33 15.07
C VAL A 51 -5.51 -2.39 15.08
N SER A 52 -5.35 -3.43 14.26
CA SER A 52 -6.27 -4.55 14.13
C SER A 52 -5.51 -5.78 13.63
N LYS A 53 -6.21 -6.92 13.49
CA LYS A 53 -5.64 -8.21 13.04
C LYS A 53 -4.88 -8.11 11.72
N GLU A 54 -5.36 -7.29 10.79
CA GLU A 54 -4.78 -7.16 9.43
C GLU A 54 -4.23 -5.76 9.14
N LYS A 55 -4.29 -4.84 10.10
CA LYS A 55 -4.00 -3.41 9.92
C LYS A 55 -2.81 -3.00 10.78
N PHE A 56 -1.63 -3.13 10.21
CA PHE A 56 -0.34 -2.78 10.84
C PHE A 56 0.46 -1.76 10.03
N MET A 57 -0.02 -1.38 8.84
CA MET A 57 0.58 -0.35 7.99
C MET A 57 -0.03 1.02 8.26
N TYR A 58 0.78 2.08 8.17
CA TYR A 58 0.36 3.48 8.35
C TYR A 58 0.78 4.32 7.16
N LEU A 59 -0.01 5.36 6.86
CA LEU A 59 0.33 6.35 5.85
C LEU A 59 1.52 7.20 6.32
N HIS A 60 2.62 7.23 5.55
CA HIS A 60 3.76 8.10 5.78
C HIS A 60 3.57 9.45 5.07
N LYS A 61 3.44 9.37 3.74
CA LYS A 61 3.39 10.54 2.86
C LYS A 61 2.64 10.22 1.57
N ILE A 62 1.98 11.22 1.00
CA ILE A 62 1.43 11.14 -0.36
C ILE A 62 2.51 11.69 -1.31
N VAL A 63 3.04 10.82 -2.17
CA VAL A 63 4.13 11.16 -3.11
C VAL A 63 3.56 11.86 -4.33
N ASN A 64 2.45 11.34 -4.87
CA ASN A 64 1.77 11.94 -6.01
C ASN A 64 0.28 11.98 -5.73
N LYS A 65 -0.27 13.20 -5.70
CA LYS A 65 -1.72 13.39 -5.62
C LYS A 65 -2.28 13.37 -7.02
N ASN A 66 -3.25 12.49 -7.26
CA ASN A 66 -4.01 12.52 -8.50
C ASN A 66 -4.95 13.73 -8.43
N ILE A 67 -4.58 14.83 -9.07
CA ILE A 67 -5.46 15.99 -9.21
C ILE A 67 -6.48 15.62 -10.29
N LYS A 68 -7.64 15.15 -9.85
CA LYS A 68 -8.86 15.15 -10.66
C LYS A 68 -9.75 16.28 -10.22
#